data_AF-A0A6P5JNX5-F1
#
_entry.id   AF-A0A6P5JNX5-F1
#
_cell.length_a   1.000
_cell.length_b   1.000
_cell.length_c   1.000
_cell.angle_alpha   90.00
_cell.angle_beta   90.00
_cell.angle_gamma   90.00
#
_symmetry.space_group_name_H-M   'P 1'
#
loop_
_entity.id
_entity.type
_entity.pdbx_description
1 polymer ?
#
loop_
_entity_poly.entity_id
_entity_poly.type
_entity_poly.pdbx_seq_one_letter_code
_entity_poly.pdbx_strand_id
1 'polypeptide(L)'
;MSELTKELMELVWGPKTSPGLSDTIFCRWTQGFVFSESEGSALEQFEGGPCAVIAPVQAFLLKKLLFTSEKSSWRECQEEERKDLLCHTLCDILETACSDNSGSYCLAAWIRGKTTEDTASISEGPAESSCQEEHTSALAVEELGFERFHSLIHKRSFKSFPELKEAIWDQCSMWANKFGVLLFLYSVILTKGIENIKNEIEDSTEPLIDPVYGHGSQSLINLLLTGHAVSNVWDGDRECSGMTFHYLVEDKSVPIVESFTGSE
;
A
#
# COMPACT_ATOMS: atom_id res chain seq x y z
N MET A 1 -8.15 -5.13 19.91
CA MET A 1 -7.03 -4.90 18.96
C MET A 1 -5.92 -5.87 19.31
N SER A 2 -5.42 -6.63 18.33
CA SER A 2 -4.37 -7.63 18.56
C SER A 2 -3.01 -6.97 18.83
N GLU A 3 -2.06 -7.68 19.45
CA GLU A 3 -0.72 -7.13 19.71
C GLU A 3 0.00 -6.77 18.41
N LEU A 4 -0.07 -7.66 17.41
CA LEU A 4 0.43 -7.41 16.07
C LEU A 4 -0.11 -6.11 15.46
N THR A 5 -1.40 -5.83 15.64
CA THR A 5 -2.02 -4.60 15.14
C THR A 5 -1.42 -3.37 15.81
N LYS A 6 -1.11 -3.43 17.12
CA LYS A 6 -0.48 -2.31 17.82
C LYS A 6 0.94 -2.08 17.33
N GLU A 7 1.75 -3.13 17.22
CA GLU A 7 3.13 -3.03 16.70
C GLU A 7 3.16 -2.46 15.27
N LEU A 8 2.23 -2.92 14.42
CA LEU A 8 2.07 -2.39 13.07
C LEU A 8 1.72 -0.90 13.09
N MET A 9 0.79 -0.50 13.96
CA MET A 9 0.39 0.90 14.08
C MET A 9 1.52 1.78 14.60
N GLU A 10 2.28 1.30 15.58
CA GLU A 10 3.41 2.04 16.14
C GLU A 10 4.54 2.21 15.12
N LEU A 11 4.85 1.17 14.34
CA LEU A 11 5.83 1.26 13.26
C LEU A 11 5.40 2.27 12.17
N VAL A 12 4.11 2.26 11.80
CA VAL A 12 3.64 3.08 10.68
C VAL A 12 3.34 4.52 11.09
N TRP A 13 2.67 4.72 12.22
CA TRP A 13 2.09 6.01 12.63
C TRP A 13 2.74 6.59 13.89
N GLY A 14 3.64 5.85 14.52
CA GLY A 14 4.29 6.23 15.77
C GLY A 14 3.47 5.88 17.01
N PRO A 15 4.02 6.12 18.21
CA PRO A 15 3.36 5.80 19.46
C PRO A 15 2.10 6.65 19.65
N LYS A 16 1.05 6.05 20.22
CA LYS A 16 -0.27 6.68 20.49
C LYS A 16 -0.19 7.97 21.34
N THR A 17 0.92 8.16 22.06
CA THR A 17 1.17 9.34 22.89
C THR A 17 1.66 10.55 22.10
N SER A 18 1.91 10.42 20.79
CA SER A 18 2.24 11.55 19.92
C SER A 18 0.98 12.41 19.76
N PRO A 19 0.95 13.62 20.36
CA PRO A 19 -0.18 14.52 20.21
C PRO A 19 -0.11 15.12 18.80
N GLY A 20 -0.55 14.38 17.79
CA GLY A 20 -0.25 14.76 16.42
C GLY A 20 -0.83 13.91 15.30
N LEU A 21 -1.25 12.66 15.55
CA LEU A 21 -1.96 11.94 14.48
C LEU A 21 -3.37 12.51 14.32
N SER A 22 -3.47 13.56 13.51
CA SER A 22 -4.74 14.12 13.15
C SER A 22 -5.50 13.11 12.30
N ASP A 23 -6.79 12.94 12.56
CA ASP A 23 -7.69 12.18 11.67
C ASP A 23 -7.55 12.65 10.21
N THR A 24 -7.11 13.91 10.00
CA THR A 24 -6.79 14.45 8.68
C THR A 24 -5.59 13.77 8.00
N ILE A 25 -4.51 13.44 8.72
CA ILE A 25 -3.38 12.68 8.15
C ILE A 25 -3.85 11.28 7.78
N PHE A 26 -4.58 10.61 8.68
CA PHE A 26 -5.11 9.29 8.38
C PHE A 26 -6.02 9.30 7.14
N CYS A 27 -6.95 10.25 7.04
CA CYS A 27 -7.88 10.38 5.91
C CYS A 27 -7.16 10.48 4.55
N ARG A 28 -6.04 11.20 4.49
CA ARG A 28 -5.20 11.32 3.27
C ARG A 28 -4.75 9.96 2.75
N TRP A 29 -4.52 8.99 3.64
CA TRP A 29 -4.07 7.64 3.28
C TRP A 29 -5.19 6.65 2.96
N THR A 30 -6.46 7.05 3.08
CA THR A 30 -7.59 6.12 2.90
C THR A 30 -8.00 5.89 1.45
N GLN A 31 -7.27 6.39 0.46
CA GLN A 31 -7.58 6.12 -0.95
C GLN A 31 -7.26 4.67 -1.37
N GLY A 32 -7.89 4.22 -2.45
CA GLY A 32 -7.49 3.02 -3.19
C GLY A 32 -6.52 3.36 -4.32
N PHE A 33 -6.13 2.34 -5.08
CA PHE A 33 -5.45 2.48 -6.35
C PHE A 33 -6.47 2.78 -7.44
N VAL A 34 -6.48 4.02 -7.91
CA VAL A 34 -7.40 4.50 -8.95
C VAL A 34 -6.59 4.83 -10.19
N PHE A 35 -6.99 4.30 -11.34
CA PHE A 35 -6.36 4.64 -12.61
C PHE A 35 -6.94 5.93 -13.18
N SER A 36 -6.11 6.74 -13.83
CA SER A 36 -6.58 7.96 -14.47
C SER A 36 -7.47 7.68 -15.67
N GLU A 37 -8.51 8.48 -15.81
CA GLU A 37 -9.35 8.49 -17.01
C GLU A 37 -8.61 9.05 -18.23
N SER A 38 -7.66 9.97 -18.00
CA SER A 38 -6.92 10.66 -19.07
C SER A 38 -5.66 9.92 -19.54
N GLU A 39 -5.08 9.08 -18.67
CA GLU A 39 -3.87 8.31 -18.95
C GLU A 39 -4.03 6.90 -18.35
N GLY A 40 -4.43 5.94 -19.19
CA GLY A 40 -4.88 4.62 -18.74
C GLY A 40 -3.81 3.77 -18.04
N SER A 41 -2.55 4.16 -18.14
CA SER A 41 -1.40 3.53 -17.48
C SER A 41 -1.01 4.20 -16.16
N ALA A 42 -1.64 5.31 -15.78
CA ALA A 42 -1.27 6.10 -14.61
C ALA A 42 -2.23 5.88 -13.43
N LEU A 43 -1.66 5.77 -12.23
CA LEU A 43 -2.38 5.81 -10.96
C LEU A 43 -2.53 7.26 -10.46
N GLU A 44 -3.71 7.59 -9.94
CA GLU A 44 -4.02 8.90 -9.40
C GLU A 44 -3.76 8.97 -7.89
N GLN A 45 -3.28 10.14 -7.47
CA GLN A 45 -3.12 10.52 -6.09
C GLN A 45 -4.05 11.70 -5.80
N PHE A 46 -4.86 11.58 -4.75
CA PHE A 46 -5.83 12.63 -4.38
C PHE A 46 -5.29 13.58 -3.32
N GLU A 47 -4.44 13.08 -2.43
CA GLU A 47 -3.93 13.79 -1.27
C GLU A 47 -2.43 13.58 -1.09
N GLY A 48 -1.73 14.47 -0.39
CA GLY A 48 -0.31 14.31 -0.07
C GLY A 48 -0.07 13.12 0.85
N GLY A 49 1.04 12.39 0.71
CA GLY A 49 1.44 11.28 1.61
C GLY A 49 1.44 9.91 0.94
N PRO A 50 0.29 9.41 0.44
CA PRO A 50 0.18 8.10 -0.24
C PRO A 50 1.09 7.90 -1.44
N CYS A 51 1.66 8.98 -1.99
CA CYS A 51 2.69 8.92 -3.04
C CYS A 51 3.83 7.95 -2.69
N ALA A 52 4.17 7.81 -1.41
CA ALA A 52 5.21 6.88 -0.96
C ALA A 52 4.89 5.40 -1.26
N VAL A 53 3.62 5.07 -1.49
CA VAL A 53 3.16 3.73 -1.92
C VAL A 53 2.76 3.73 -3.40
N ILE A 54 2.03 4.75 -3.84
CA ILE A 54 1.51 4.84 -5.22
C ILE A 54 2.65 4.95 -6.22
N ALA A 55 3.70 5.73 -5.95
CA ALA A 55 4.80 5.91 -6.89
C ALA A 55 5.62 4.63 -7.12
N PRO A 56 6.00 3.85 -6.09
CA PRO A 56 6.59 2.52 -6.30
C PRO A 56 5.70 1.57 -7.10
N VAL A 57 4.40 1.50 -6.79
CA VAL A 57 3.45 0.67 -7.55
C VAL A 57 3.39 1.13 -9.02
N GLN A 58 3.31 2.44 -9.26
CA GLN A 58 3.35 3.02 -10.61
C GLN A 58 4.65 2.66 -11.35
N ALA A 59 5.79 2.66 -10.67
CA ALA A 59 7.08 2.31 -11.28
C ALA A 59 7.13 0.84 -11.73
N PHE A 60 6.68 -0.10 -10.89
CA PHE A 60 6.58 -1.52 -11.26
C PHE A 60 5.57 -1.74 -12.39
N LEU A 61 4.46 -1.03 -12.35
CA LEU A 61 3.41 -1.07 -13.37
C LEU A 61 3.96 -0.63 -14.74
N LEU A 62 4.67 0.49 -14.78
CA LEU A 62 5.36 0.96 -15.99
C LEU A 62 6.48 0.02 -16.43
N LYS A 63 7.27 -0.55 -15.52
CA LYS A 63 8.29 -1.56 -15.84
C LYS A 63 7.66 -2.74 -16.59
N LYS A 64 6.53 -3.28 -16.12
CA LYS A 64 5.81 -4.36 -16.82
C LYS A 64 5.29 -3.92 -18.19
N LEU A 65 4.67 -2.74 -18.29
CA LEU A 65 4.15 -2.25 -19.57
C LEU A 65 5.25 -2.00 -20.61
N LEU A 66 6.40 -1.45 -20.19
CA LEU A 66 7.49 -1.10 -21.08
C LEU A 66 8.33 -2.31 -21.52
N PHE A 67 8.48 -3.32 -20.66
CA PHE A 67 9.42 -4.43 -20.89
C PHE A 67 8.75 -5.80 -21.09
N THR A 68 7.44 -5.93 -20.82
CA THR A 68 6.71 -7.21 -20.96
C THR A 68 5.54 -7.12 -21.94
N SER A 69 5.02 -5.92 -22.23
CA SER A 69 3.93 -5.77 -23.20
C SER A 69 4.45 -5.79 -24.64
N GLU A 70 3.76 -6.53 -25.51
CA GLU A 70 4.01 -6.51 -26.97
C GLU A 70 3.32 -5.33 -27.67
N LYS A 71 2.66 -4.44 -26.91
CA LYS A 71 1.90 -3.32 -27.46
C LYS A 71 2.81 -2.23 -28.01
N SER A 72 2.31 -1.56 -29.05
CA SER A 72 2.97 -0.40 -29.68
C SER A 72 3.00 0.84 -28.78
N SER A 73 2.09 0.95 -27.81
CA SER A 73 2.00 2.07 -26.88
C SER A 73 1.69 1.57 -25.48
N TRP A 74 2.56 1.87 -24.53
CA TRP A 74 2.37 1.59 -23.09
C TRP A 74 1.23 2.42 -22.47
N ARG A 75 0.76 3.46 -23.16
CA ARG A 75 -0.35 4.32 -22.72
C ARG A 75 -1.73 3.69 -22.95
N GLU A 76 -1.81 2.74 -23.88
CA GLU A 76 -3.07 2.11 -24.28
C GLU A 76 -3.40 0.91 -23.36
N CYS A 77 -4.00 1.21 -22.21
CA CYS A 77 -4.42 0.20 -21.23
C CYS A 77 -5.95 0.21 -21.02
N GLN A 78 -6.59 -0.92 -21.34
CA GLN A 78 -8.05 -1.12 -21.19
C GLN A 78 -8.41 -1.45 -19.74
N GLU A 79 -9.68 -1.28 -19.34
CA GLU A 79 -10.08 -1.41 -17.93
C GLU A 79 -9.81 -2.80 -17.34
N GLU A 80 -10.09 -3.87 -18.09
CA GLU A 80 -9.83 -5.24 -17.66
C GLU A 80 -8.33 -5.51 -17.46
N GLU A 81 -7.51 -4.95 -18.34
CA GLU A 81 -6.05 -5.08 -18.27
C GLU A 81 -5.47 -4.30 -17.10
N ARG A 82 -6.02 -3.13 -16.76
CA ARG A 82 -5.59 -2.34 -15.59
C ARG A 82 -5.71 -3.14 -14.31
N LYS A 83 -6.80 -3.91 -14.16
CA LYS A 83 -7.05 -4.78 -13.00
C LYS A 83 -6.00 -5.89 -12.91
N ASP A 84 -5.78 -6.61 -13.99
CA ASP A 84 -4.78 -7.68 -14.04
C ASP A 84 -3.37 -7.15 -13.82
N LEU A 85 -3.04 -6.02 -14.44
CA LEU A 85 -1.75 -5.36 -14.33
C LEU A 85 -1.48 -4.88 -12.89
N LEU A 86 -2.48 -4.29 -12.23
CA LEU A 86 -2.38 -3.94 -10.82
C LEU A 86 -2.14 -5.18 -9.96
N CYS A 87 -2.97 -6.22 -10.08
CA CYS A 87 -2.81 -7.46 -9.31
C CYS A 87 -1.43 -8.09 -9.49
N HIS A 88 -0.93 -8.16 -10.74
CA HIS A 88 0.42 -8.61 -11.04
C HIS A 88 1.48 -7.74 -10.34
N THR A 89 1.32 -6.41 -10.41
CA THR A 89 2.24 -5.45 -9.79
C THR A 89 2.31 -5.61 -8.27
N LEU A 90 1.14 -5.76 -7.62
CA LEU A 90 1.07 -5.99 -6.17
C LEU A 90 1.72 -7.32 -5.77
N CYS A 91 1.55 -8.38 -6.59
CA CYS A 91 2.23 -9.66 -6.38
C CYS A 91 3.76 -9.51 -6.42
N ASP A 92 4.29 -8.87 -7.47
CA ASP A 92 5.74 -8.69 -7.63
C ASP A 92 6.34 -7.94 -6.44
N ILE A 93 5.71 -6.85 -5.99
CA ILE A 93 6.21 -6.07 -4.85
C ILE A 93 6.19 -6.90 -3.56
N LEU A 94 5.15 -7.72 -3.34
CA LEU A 94 5.09 -8.63 -2.19
C LEU A 94 6.12 -9.77 -2.29
N GLU A 95 6.42 -10.25 -3.50
CA GLU A 95 7.50 -11.19 -3.75
C GLU A 95 8.86 -10.56 -3.41
N THR A 96 9.11 -9.35 -3.89
CA THR A 96 10.34 -8.58 -3.58
C THR A 96 10.48 -8.30 -2.09
N ALA A 97 9.40 -7.99 -1.38
CA ALA A 97 9.44 -7.72 0.06
C ALA A 97 9.58 -8.97 0.93
N CYS A 98 9.39 -10.18 0.38
CA CYS A 98 9.50 -11.41 1.14
C CYS A 98 10.97 -11.75 1.40
N SER A 99 11.39 -11.73 2.66
CA SER A 99 12.72 -12.17 3.06
C SER A 99 12.90 -13.69 2.89
N ASP A 100 14.08 -14.12 2.45
CA ASP A 100 14.45 -15.53 2.26
C ASP A 100 14.19 -16.43 3.49
N ASN A 101 14.25 -15.85 4.69
CA ASN A 101 14.13 -16.57 5.96
C ASN A 101 12.69 -16.76 6.47
N SER A 102 11.70 -16.00 5.96
CA SER A 102 10.31 -16.11 6.45
C SER A 102 9.50 -17.15 5.69
N GLY A 103 9.73 -17.30 4.38
CA GLY A 103 9.03 -18.24 3.50
C GLY A 103 7.50 -18.12 3.47
N SER A 104 6.91 -17.04 4.00
CA SER A 104 5.46 -16.87 4.10
C SER A 104 5.03 -15.45 3.74
N TYR A 105 3.96 -15.35 2.96
CA TYR A 105 3.38 -14.08 2.54
C TYR A 105 2.21 -13.70 3.42
N CYS A 106 1.98 -12.41 3.59
CA CYS A 106 0.95 -11.91 4.48
C CYS A 106 0.10 -10.82 3.82
N LEU A 107 -1.22 -10.94 3.88
CA LEU A 107 -2.14 -9.88 3.47
C LEU A 107 -2.87 -9.30 4.67
N ALA A 108 -2.92 -7.98 4.75
CA ALA A 108 -3.84 -7.27 5.62
C ALA A 108 -5.22 -7.25 4.94
N ALA A 109 -6.21 -7.85 5.59
CA ALA A 109 -7.58 -7.85 5.12
C ALA A 109 -8.48 -7.09 6.11
N TRP A 110 -9.49 -6.43 5.57
CA TRP A 110 -10.44 -5.63 6.33
C TRP A 110 -11.81 -6.28 6.31
N ILE A 111 -12.34 -6.63 7.48
CA ILE A 111 -13.70 -7.16 7.59
C ILE A 111 -14.66 -5.99 7.46
N ARG A 112 -15.27 -5.85 6.29
CA ARG A 112 -16.44 -4.97 6.14
C ARG A 112 -17.54 -5.59 6.99
N GLY A 113 -17.89 -4.95 8.11
CA GLY A 113 -19.06 -5.35 8.88
C GLY A 113 -20.25 -5.36 7.94
N LYS A 114 -21.00 -6.47 7.89
CA LYS A 114 -22.34 -6.45 7.30
C LYS A 114 -23.11 -5.39 8.09
N THR A 115 -23.40 -4.26 7.49
CA THR A 115 -24.51 -3.43 7.93
C THR A 115 -25.73 -4.34 7.95
N THR A 116 -26.30 -4.55 9.13
CA THR A 116 -27.62 -5.17 9.28
C THR A 116 -28.66 -4.24 8.68
N GLU A 117 -28.78 -4.26 7.37
CA GLU A 117 -29.96 -3.86 6.62
C GLU A 117 -30.29 -5.06 5.75
N ASP A 118 -31.11 -5.96 6.28
CA ASP A 118 -32.00 -6.88 5.56
C ASP A 118 -32.50 -7.95 6.52
N THR A 119 -33.47 -7.59 7.37
CA THR A 119 -34.65 -8.40 7.70
C THR A 119 -35.47 -7.71 8.78
N ALA A 120 -36.32 -6.77 8.37
CA ALA A 120 -37.54 -6.45 9.09
C ALA A 120 -38.65 -6.08 8.09
N SER A 121 -39.28 -7.14 7.58
CA SER A 121 -40.72 -7.22 7.33
C SER A 121 -41.36 -6.15 6.43
N ILE A 122 -41.50 -6.51 5.15
CA ILE A 122 -42.50 -5.95 4.24
C ILE A 122 -43.90 -6.18 4.86
N SER A 123 -44.64 -5.11 5.11
CA SER A 123 -46.10 -5.14 5.24
C SER A 123 -46.69 -4.34 4.08
N GLU A 124 -47.49 -5.02 3.27
CA GLU A 124 -48.13 -4.52 2.06
C GLU A 124 -49.10 -3.36 2.33
N GLY A 125 -49.07 -2.34 1.47
CA GLY A 125 -50.07 -1.29 1.32
C GLY A 125 -49.85 -0.56 -0.02
N PRO A 126 -50.88 -0.28 -0.84
CA PRO A 126 -50.67 0.06 -2.25
C PRO A 126 -50.56 1.56 -2.52
N ALA A 127 -49.66 1.87 -3.47
CA ALA A 127 -49.64 2.97 -4.44
C ALA A 127 -49.86 4.43 -3.97
N GLU A 128 -48.85 5.27 -4.13
CA GLU A 128 -48.90 6.44 -5.04
C GLU A 128 -47.51 7.07 -5.27
N SER A 129 -47.38 7.69 -6.45
CA SER A 129 -46.20 8.25 -7.11
C SER A 129 -45.53 9.42 -6.38
N SER A 130 -44.19 9.45 -6.34
CA SER A 130 -43.38 10.62 -6.76
C SER A 130 -41.87 10.34 -6.63
N CYS A 131 -41.13 10.69 -7.68
CA CYS A 131 -39.68 10.60 -7.82
C CYS A 131 -38.91 11.35 -6.72
N GLN A 132 -38.08 10.64 -5.93
CA GLN A 132 -36.88 11.16 -5.29
C GLN A 132 -35.83 10.04 -5.24
N GLU A 133 -35.06 9.96 -6.31
CA GLU A 133 -33.76 9.29 -6.35
C GLU A 133 -32.77 9.98 -5.42
N GLU A 134 -31.90 9.15 -4.83
CA GLU A 134 -30.51 9.48 -4.52
C GLU A 134 -30.27 10.68 -3.61
N HIS A 135 -30.26 10.47 -2.29
CA HIS A 135 -29.32 11.21 -1.42
C HIS A 135 -29.09 10.65 -0.01
N THR A 136 -29.72 9.55 0.39
CA THR A 136 -29.69 9.11 1.80
C THR A 136 -28.68 8.01 2.13
N SER A 137 -28.06 7.33 1.16
CA SER A 137 -27.07 6.28 1.45
C SER A 137 -25.60 6.74 1.49
N ALA A 138 -25.30 7.95 0.98
CA ALA A 138 -23.94 8.48 0.91
C ALA A 138 -23.43 9.06 2.24
N LEU A 139 -24.33 9.41 3.17
CA LEU A 139 -23.99 10.06 4.45
C LEU A 139 -23.83 9.09 5.63
N ALA A 140 -24.16 7.79 5.46
CA ALA A 140 -24.10 6.78 6.52
C ALA A 140 -22.87 5.87 6.46
N VAL A 141 -22.01 6.01 5.43
CA VAL A 141 -20.62 5.55 5.50
C VAL A 141 -19.86 6.57 6.35
N GLU A 142 -20.18 6.60 7.64
CA GLU A 142 -19.42 7.30 8.67
C GLU A 142 -17.93 7.20 8.35
N GLU A 143 -17.22 8.33 8.45
CA GLU A 143 -15.77 8.35 8.55
C GLU A 143 -15.35 7.27 9.55
N LEU A 144 -14.93 6.13 9.04
CA LEU A 144 -14.33 5.08 9.84
C LEU A 144 -13.04 5.68 10.39
N GLY A 145 -13.11 6.21 11.60
CA GLY A 145 -11.99 6.83 12.27
C GLY A 145 -10.83 5.85 12.43
N PHE A 146 -9.63 6.41 12.63
CA PHE A 146 -8.37 5.68 12.73
C PHE A 146 -8.48 4.40 13.58
N GLU A 147 -9.03 4.50 14.79
CA GLU A 147 -9.15 3.36 15.71
C GLU A 147 -10.10 2.26 15.19
N ARG A 148 -11.25 2.64 14.60
CA ARG A 148 -12.25 1.68 14.10
C ARG A 148 -11.71 0.93 12.90
N PHE A 149 -11.03 1.61 11.97
CA PHE A 149 -10.37 0.98 10.84
C PHE A 149 -9.37 -0.08 11.31
N HIS A 150 -8.42 0.28 12.17
CA HIS A 150 -7.38 -0.63 12.65
C HIS A 150 -7.93 -1.78 13.50
N SER A 151 -9.03 -1.56 14.25
CA SER A 151 -9.67 -2.63 15.03
C SER A 151 -10.21 -3.79 14.19
N LEU A 152 -10.46 -3.57 12.90
CA LEU A 152 -11.05 -4.52 11.95
C LEU A 152 -10.05 -5.14 10.98
N ILE A 153 -8.76 -4.77 11.09
CA ILE A 153 -7.69 -5.35 10.29
C ILE A 153 -7.28 -6.69 10.88
N HIS A 154 -7.17 -7.69 10.02
CA HIS A 154 -6.58 -8.97 10.37
C HIS A 154 -5.55 -9.41 9.35
N LYS A 155 -4.58 -10.20 9.83
CA LYS A 155 -3.54 -10.82 9.02
C LYS A 155 -4.07 -12.13 8.43
N ARG A 156 -3.88 -12.33 7.13
CA ARG A 156 -3.97 -13.64 6.46
C ARG A 156 -2.58 -14.05 6.02
N SER A 157 -2.19 -15.31 6.25
CA SER A 157 -0.86 -15.82 5.89
C SER A 157 -0.98 -16.89 4.81
N PHE A 158 -0.04 -16.89 3.87
CA PHE A 158 0.05 -17.81 2.73
C PHE A 158 1.43 -18.45 2.72
N LYS A 159 1.52 -19.74 2.38
CA LYS A 159 2.78 -20.50 2.45
C LYS A 159 3.56 -20.48 1.13
N SER A 160 2.91 -20.06 0.05
CA SER A 160 3.49 -20.08 -1.28
C SER A 160 3.05 -18.87 -2.09
N PHE A 161 3.88 -18.49 -3.07
CA PHE A 161 3.58 -17.39 -3.97
C PHE A 161 2.32 -17.62 -4.83
N PRO A 162 2.05 -18.84 -5.35
CA PRO A 162 0.79 -19.12 -6.05
C PRO A 162 -0.46 -18.89 -5.19
N GLU A 163 -0.45 -19.31 -3.92
CA GLU A 163 -1.56 -19.07 -2.99
C GLU A 163 -1.78 -17.57 -2.74
N LEU A 164 -0.70 -16.80 -2.59
CA LEU A 164 -0.77 -15.35 -2.46
C LEU A 164 -1.40 -14.73 -3.72
N LYS A 165 -0.96 -15.16 -4.89
CA LYS A 165 -1.43 -14.63 -6.18
C LYS A 165 -2.93 -14.84 -6.33
N GLU A 166 -3.43 -16.05 -6.08
CA GLU A 166 -4.88 -16.31 -6.09
C GLU A 166 -5.63 -15.39 -5.12
N ALA A 167 -5.11 -15.22 -3.90
CA ALA A 167 -5.73 -14.37 -2.89
C ALA A 167 -5.76 -12.88 -3.24
N ILE A 168 -4.78 -12.38 -4.01
CA ILE A 168 -4.75 -11.00 -4.52
C ILE A 168 -5.81 -10.80 -5.61
N TRP A 169 -5.96 -11.78 -6.51
CA TRP A 169 -6.99 -11.74 -7.56
C TRP A 169 -8.41 -11.82 -6.96
N ASP A 170 -8.62 -12.69 -5.98
CA ASP A 170 -9.90 -12.81 -5.26
C ASP A 170 -10.33 -11.50 -4.59
N GLN A 171 -9.37 -10.62 -4.29
CA GLN A 171 -9.59 -9.32 -3.67
C GLN A 171 -9.33 -8.15 -4.62
N CYS A 172 -9.29 -8.38 -5.94
CA CYS A 172 -8.90 -7.36 -6.93
C CYS A 172 -9.65 -6.02 -6.76
N SER A 173 -10.98 -6.08 -6.57
CA SER A 173 -11.81 -4.89 -6.38
C SER A 173 -11.53 -4.13 -5.08
N MET A 174 -10.99 -4.80 -4.05
CA MET A 174 -10.62 -4.18 -2.78
C MET A 174 -9.50 -3.15 -2.95
N TRP A 175 -8.55 -3.42 -3.85
CA TRP A 175 -7.37 -2.55 -4.05
C TRP A 175 -7.75 -1.17 -4.59
N ALA A 176 -8.83 -1.07 -5.37
CA ALA A 176 -9.37 0.18 -5.87
C ALA A 176 -10.29 0.91 -4.88
N ASN A 177 -10.78 0.21 -3.86
CA ASN A 177 -11.70 0.77 -2.87
C ASN A 177 -10.99 1.59 -1.79
N LYS A 178 -11.79 2.29 -0.97
CA LYS A 178 -11.31 2.96 0.25
C LYS A 178 -10.44 2.00 1.08
N PHE A 179 -9.29 2.51 1.51
CA PHE A 179 -8.20 1.85 2.23
C PHE A 179 -7.32 0.91 1.40
N GLY A 180 -7.52 0.75 0.09
CA GLY A 180 -6.74 -0.16 -0.75
C GLY A 180 -5.22 0.08 -0.66
N VAL A 181 -4.79 1.34 -0.64
CA VAL A 181 -3.37 1.71 -0.48
C VAL A 181 -2.83 1.30 0.89
N LEU A 182 -3.56 1.59 1.96
CA LEU A 182 -3.15 1.22 3.33
C LEU A 182 -3.14 -0.29 3.56
N LEU A 183 -4.13 -1.01 3.04
CA LEU A 183 -4.18 -2.47 3.14
C LEU A 183 -3.00 -3.10 2.39
N PHE A 184 -2.64 -2.57 1.23
CA PHE A 184 -1.46 -3.02 0.51
C PHE A 184 -0.17 -2.71 1.27
N LEU A 185 0.00 -1.48 1.77
CA LEU A 185 1.12 -1.09 2.62
C LEU A 185 1.30 -2.06 3.80
N TYR A 186 0.23 -2.35 4.53
CA TYR A 186 0.27 -3.27 5.65
C TYR A 186 0.57 -4.70 5.22
N SER A 187 0.12 -5.12 4.04
CA SER A 187 0.47 -6.42 3.48
C SER A 187 1.99 -6.54 3.20
N VAL A 188 2.61 -5.49 2.65
CA VAL A 188 4.07 -5.43 2.43
C VAL A 188 4.82 -5.50 3.76
N ILE A 189 4.43 -4.68 4.74
CA ILE A 189 5.05 -4.66 6.07
C ILE A 189 4.94 -6.02 6.77
N LEU A 190 3.75 -6.64 6.73
CA LEU A 190 3.52 -7.93 7.37
C LEU A 190 4.25 -9.08 6.66
N THR A 191 4.46 -8.98 5.35
CA THR A 191 5.21 -9.95 4.54
C THR A 191 6.71 -9.83 4.83
N LYS A 192 7.25 -8.61 4.88
CA LYS A 192 8.64 -8.36 5.27
C LYS A 192 8.90 -8.75 6.73
N GLY A 193 7.92 -8.47 7.60
CA GLY A 193 8.01 -8.64 9.04
C GLY A 193 8.45 -7.35 9.75
N ILE A 194 7.70 -6.98 10.79
CA ILE A 194 7.90 -5.74 11.56
C ILE A 194 9.32 -5.66 12.14
N GLU A 195 9.80 -6.74 12.75
CA GLU A 195 11.14 -6.77 13.36
C GLU A 195 12.26 -6.68 12.32
N ASN A 196 12.07 -7.24 11.12
CA ASN A 196 13.04 -7.10 10.04
C ASN A 196 13.12 -5.64 9.58
N ILE A 197 11.99 -4.95 9.46
CA ILE A 197 11.96 -3.53 9.10
C ILE A 197 12.63 -2.69 10.18
N LYS A 198 12.32 -2.91 11.46
CA LYS A 198 12.98 -2.19 12.57
C LYS A 198 14.50 -2.38 12.60
N ASN A 199 14.98 -3.55 12.17
CA ASN A 199 16.41 -3.82 12.07
C ASN A 199 17.08 -3.17 10.84
N GLU A 200 16.31 -2.80 9.82
CA GLU A 200 16.80 -2.16 8.59
C GLU A 200 16.75 -0.62 8.65
N ILE A 201 15.82 -0.05 9.44
CA ILE A 201 15.69 1.39 9.60
C ILE A 201 16.81 1.93 10.51
N GLU A 202 17.38 3.06 10.10
CA GLU A 202 18.49 3.72 10.80
C GLU A 202 18.07 4.25 12.19
N ASP A 203 16.90 4.90 12.29
CA ASP A 203 16.29 5.31 13.55
C ASP A 203 14.94 4.61 13.75
N SER A 204 14.95 3.53 14.51
CA SER A 204 13.74 2.76 14.87
C SER A 204 12.69 3.54 15.68
N THR A 205 13.02 4.76 16.13
CA THR A 205 12.07 5.64 16.84
C THR A 205 11.26 6.51 15.89
N GLU A 206 11.68 6.66 14.62
CA GLU A 206 10.92 7.40 13.61
C GLU A 206 9.89 6.48 12.92
N PRO A 207 8.60 6.89 12.87
CA PRO A 207 7.58 6.13 12.18
C PRO A 207 7.71 6.22 10.66
N LEU A 208 7.16 5.23 9.95
CA LEU A 208 7.19 5.20 8.48
C LEU A 208 6.36 6.32 7.82
N ILE A 209 5.35 6.84 8.53
CA ILE A 209 4.59 8.02 8.12
C ILE A 209 4.86 9.12 9.14
N ASP A 210 5.36 10.25 8.65
CA ASP A 210 5.65 11.41 9.49
C ASP A 210 4.36 11.88 10.21
N PRO A 211 4.36 11.96 11.56
CA PRO A 211 3.16 12.23 12.33
C PRO A 211 2.73 13.70 12.27
N VAL A 212 3.55 14.60 11.75
CA VAL A 212 3.28 16.05 11.65
C VAL A 212 2.80 16.43 10.25
N TYR A 213 3.47 15.92 9.22
CA TYR A 213 3.27 16.27 7.82
C TYR A 213 2.56 15.16 7.02
N GLY A 214 2.53 13.93 7.52
CA GLY A 214 1.83 12.80 6.90
C GLY A 214 2.49 12.26 5.62
N HIS A 215 3.77 12.56 5.39
CA HIS A 215 4.52 12.01 4.26
C HIS A 215 5.13 10.64 4.63
N GLY A 216 5.24 9.74 3.66
CA GLY A 216 5.94 8.48 3.88
C GLY A 216 7.46 8.68 3.85
N SER A 217 8.18 7.95 4.69
CA SER A 217 9.63 8.03 4.82
C SER A 217 10.35 7.43 3.59
N GLN A 218 11.64 7.74 3.43
CA GLN A 218 12.46 7.14 2.38
C GLN A 218 12.59 5.62 2.57
N SER A 219 12.74 5.16 3.82
CA SER A 219 12.73 3.73 4.17
C SER A 219 11.46 3.03 3.70
N LEU A 220 10.30 3.68 3.81
CA LEU A 220 9.05 3.13 3.29
C LEU A 220 9.08 2.97 1.76
N ILE A 221 9.51 4.02 1.05
CA ILE A 221 9.61 4.01 -0.41
C ILE A 221 10.55 2.90 -0.87
N ASN A 222 11.72 2.80 -0.23
CA ASN A 222 12.72 1.78 -0.55
C ASN A 222 12.21 0.37 -0.26
N LEU A 223 11.45 0.17 0.82
CA LEU A 223 10.83 -1.11 1.13
C LEU A 223 9.93 -1.58 -0.02
N LEU A 224 9.11 -0.69 -0.59
CA LEU A 224 8.26 -1.04 -1.72
C LEU A 224 9.02 -1.22 -3.04
N LEU A 225 10.12 -0.50 -3.24
CA LEU A 225 10.90 -0.60 -4.49
C LEU A 225 11.84 -1.79 -4.53
N THR A 226 12.44 -2.14 -3.39
CA THR A 226 13.59 -3.03 -3.29
C THR A 226 13.39 -4.20 -2.33
N GLY A 227 12.33 -4.18 -1.54
CA GLY A 227 12.10 -5.16 -0.48
C GLY A 227 12.86 -4.90 0.82
N HIS A 228 13.55 -3.75 0.93
CA HIS A 228 14.32 -3.39 2.12
C HIS A 228 14.10 -1.94 2.57
N ALA A 229 14.03 -1.73 3.89
CA ALA A 229 13.64 -0.46 4.51
C ALA A 229 14.83 0.44 4.92
N VAL A 230 15.95 0.37 4.20
CA VAL A 230 17.12 1.23 4.44
C VAL A 230 16.88 2.67 3.95
N SER A 231 17.38 3.69 4.65
CA SER A 231 17.22 5.11 4.29
C SER A 231 18.08 5.53 3.09
N ASN A 232 19.19 4.83 2.88
CA ASN A 232 20.22 5.18 1.91
C ASN A 232 20.32 4.14 0.79
N VAL A 233 20.27 4.59 -0.47
CA VAL A 233 20.38 3.73 -1.66
C VAL A 233 21.62 4.13 -2.43
N TRP A 234 22.71 3.40 -2.22
CA TRP A 234 23.96 3.55 -2.98
C TRP A 234 24.30 2.22 -3.65
N ASP A 235 25.01 2.28 -4.78
CA ASP A 235 25.63 1.10 -5.37
C ASP A 235 26.85 0.68 -4.53
N GLY A 236 26.75 -0.49 -3.88
CA GLY A 236 27.80 -1.08 -3.06
C GLY A 236 27.95 -0.48 -1.65
N ASP A 237 28.65 -1.22 -0.78
CA ASP A 237 29.02 -0.73 0.56
C ASP A 237 30.01 0.44 0.41
N ARG A 238 29.73 1.58 1.05
CA ARG A 238 30.70 2.66 1.22
C ARG A 238 31.03 2.85 2.68
N GLU A 239 32.32 2.86 2.98
CA GLU A 239 32.84 3.31 4.26
C GLU A 239 33.10 4.82 4.16
N CYS A 240 32.39 5.62 4.93
CA CYS A 240 32.63 7.06 5.00
C CYS A 240 32.87 7.45 6.45
N SER A 241 34.08 7.94 6.76
CA SER A 241 34.44 8.46 8.08
C SER A 241 34.22 7.50 9.26
N GLY A 242 34.36 6.18 9.06
CA GLY A 242 34.27 5.17 10.12
C GLY A 242 32.84 4.68 10.42
N MET A 243 31.86 5.00 9.58
CA MET A 243 30.52 4.39 9.60
C MET A 243 30.34 3.45 8.40
N THR A 244 29.83 2.25 8.67
CA THR A 244 29.54 1.22 7.66
C THR A 244 28.09 1.33 7.22
N PHE A 245 27.87 1.63 5.94
CA PHE A 245 26.54 1.59 5.32
C PHE A 245 26.37 0.24 4.62
N HIS A 246 25.35 -0.53 5.02
CA HIS A 246 25.11 -1.90 4.51
C HIS A 246 24.17 -1.89 3.29
N TYR A 247 24.53 -2.66 2.25
CA TYR A 247 23.89 -2.75 0.93
C TYR A 247 22.74 -3.79 0.81
N LEU A 248 21.89 -3.62 -0.22
CA LEU A 248 20.89 -4.57 -0.71
C LEU A 248 21.46 -5.31 -1.92
N VAL A 249 21.59 -6.63 -1.85
CA VAL A 249 22.19 -7.51 -2.89
C VAL A 249 21.86 -7.06 -4.34
N GLU A 250 22.88 -7.09 -5.21
CA GLU A 250 22.83 -6.82 -6.65
C GLU A 250 21.57 -7.41 -7.31
N ASP A 251 20.53 -6.59 -7.56
CA ASP A 251 19.53 -6.92 -8.57
C ASP A 251 19.87 -6.15 -9.85
N LYS A 252 20.32 -6.90 -10.87
CA LYS A 252 20.67 -6.39 -12.21
C LYS A 252 19.47 -5.82 -12.98
N SER A 253 18.29 -5.73 -12.36
CA SER A 253 17.04 -5.35 -13.01
C SER A 253 16.63 -3.88 -12.83
N VAL A 254 17.38 -3.07 -12.07
CA VAL A 254 17.11 -1.63 -11.88
C VAL A 254 18.39 -0.80 -12.04
N PRO A 255 18.63 -0.15 -13.19
CA PRO A 255 19.72 0.82 -13.30
C PRO A 255 19.29 2.13 -12.64
N ILE A 256 19.92 2.46 -11.50
CA ILE A 256 19.83 3.80 -10.91
C ILE A 256 20.79 4.71 -11.69
N VAL A 257 20.31 5.85 -12.16
CA VAL A 257 21.13 6.83 -12.89
C VAL A 257 22.12 7.45 -11.91
N GLU A 258 23.40 7.12 -12.03
CA GLU A 258 24.47 7.80 -11.32
C GLU A 258 24.45 9.29 -11.68
N SER A 259 24.22 10.14 -10.68
CA SER A 259 24.40 11.57 -10.81
C SER A 259 25.88 11.86 -11.05
N PHE A 260 26.20 12.33 -12.26
CA PHE A 260 27.49 12.94 -12.59
C PHE A 260 27.79 14.06 -11.59
N THR A 261 28.70 13.81 -10.64
CA THR A 261 29.39 14.89 -9.94
C THR A 261 30.40 15.46 -10.91
N GLY A 262 30.12 16.66 -11.41
CA GLY A 262 31.07 17.44 -12.20
C GLY A 262 32.36 17.64 -11.43
N SER A 263 33.48 17.28 -12.05
CA SER A 263 34.82 17.66 -11.63
C SER A 263 35.02 19.15 -11.92
N GLU A 264 35.32 19.94 -10.87
CA GLU A 264 36.09 21.18 -11.02
C GLU A 264 37.58 20.86 -11.25
#